data_AF-E9FX92-F1
#
_entry.id   AF-E9FX92-F1
#
_cell.length_a   1.000
_cell.length_b   1.000
_cell.length_c   1.000
_cell.angle_alpha   90.00
_cell.angle_beta   90.00
_cell.angle_gamma   90.00
#
_symmetry.space_group_name_H-M   'P 1'
#
loop_
_entity.id
_entity.type
_entity.pdbx_description
1 polymer ?
#
loop_
_entity_poly.entity_id
_entity_poly.type
_entity_poly.pdbx_seq_one_letter_code
_entity_poly.pdbx_strand_id
1 'polypeptide(L)'
;FPLLYLNLGGELLYIIEQRLQAQDILKEKSEKVLNDLLSTMLNRQFLSGIFHPERLNSTSTLKNLMENIVHSSIMRLAQDSLDKLYDLMAMSIKFQFMSAPDAQSLLSITINHVDSWMQLSEDPEILLQIQYSKDLLMTYYAKLSPWAWMTIRHSLLNYLQPCKTRVTIFLNRELQSQSGYFYLDNK
;
A
#
# COMPACT_ATOMS: atom_id res chain seq x y z
N PHE A 1 1.88 7.96 8.98
CA PHE A 1 1.26 8.01 7.63
C PHE A 1 0.31 6.82 7.42
N PRO A 2 -0.90 6.82 7.99
CA PRO A 2 -1.86 5.72 7.84
C PRO A 2 -2.19 5.40 6.37
N LEU A 3 -2.43 6.44 5.56
CA LEU A 3 -2.68 6.28 4.13
C LEU A 3 -1.50 5.57 3.45
N LEU A 4 -0.27 6.03 3.64
CA LEU A 4 0.89 5.40 3.01
C LEU A 4 1.03 3.92 3.37
N TYR A 5 0.88 3.58 4.65
CA TYR A 5 0.97 2.20 5.12
C TYR A 5 -0.07 1.29 4.44
N LEU A 6 -1.34 1.69 4.46
CA LEU A 6 -2.42 0.87 3.90
C LEU A 6 -2.34 0.78 2.37
N ASN A 7 -1.92 1.86 1.70
CA ASN A 7 -1.70 1.84 0.25
C ASN A 7 -0.51 0.94 -0.15
N LEU A 8 0.61 0.99 0.59
CA LEU A 8 1.72 0.06 0.38
C LEU A 8 1.28 -1.39 0.62
N GLY A 9 0.46 -1.64 1.65
CA GLY A 9 -0.16 -2.93 1.90
C GLY A 9 -1.09 -3.40 0.78
N GLY A 10 -1.83 -2.46 0.17
CA GLY A 10 -2.69 -2.73 -0.99
C GLY A 10 -1.90 -3.18 -2.21
N GLU A 11 -0.85 -2.43 -2.56
CA GLU A 11 0.06 -2.82 -3.64
C GLU A 11 0.80 -4.13 -3.32
N LEU A 12 1.15 -4.36 -2.06
CA LEU A 12 1.77 -5.61 -1.63
C LEU A 12 0.87 -6.80 -1.95
N LEU A 13 -0.38 -6.75 -1.46
CA LEU A 13 -1.35 -7.83 -1.65
C LEU A 13 -1.65 -8.04 -3.12
N TYR A 14 -1.85 -6.96 -3.88
CA TYR A 14 -2.06 -7.04 -5.32
C TYR A 14 -0.89 -7.71 -6.05
N ILE A 15 0.35 -7.27 -5.80
CA ILE A 15 1.53 -7.83 -6.46
C ILE A 15 1.74 -9.30 -6.08
N ILE A 16 1.53 -9.66 -4.82
CA ILE A 16 1.67 -11.04 -4.35
C ILE A 16 0.57 -11.93 -4.95
N GLU A 17 -0.69 -11.50 -4.93
CA GLU A 17 -1.80 -12.22 -5.54
C GLU A 17 -1.52 -12.50 -7.02
N GLN A 18 -1.15 -11.48 -7.79
CA GLN A 18 -0.83 -11.63 -9.22
C GLN A 18 0.35 -12.58 -9.45
N ARG A 19 1.37 -12.56 -8.58
CA ARG A 19 2.51 -13.49 -8.68
C ARG A 19 2.12 -14.94 -8.37
N LEU A 20 1.29 -15.15 -7.35
CA LEU A 20 0.78 -16.47 -7.00
C LEU A 20 -0.06 -17.05 -8.13
N GLN A 21 -0.92 -16.22 -8.75
CA GLN A 21 -1.71 -16.60 -9.93
C GLN A 21 -0.81 -16.94 -11.13
N ALA A 22 0.19 -16.11 -11.43
CA ALA A 22 1.10 -16.32 -12.55
C ALA A 22 1.98 -17.58 -12.40
N GLN A 23 2.21 -18.03 -11.16
CA GLN A 23 2.95 -19.25 -10.85
C GLN A 23 2.06 -20.49 -10.69
N ASP A 24 0.75 -20.36 -10.93
CA ASP A 24 -0.24 -21.43 -10.79
C ASP A 24 -0.19 -22.10 -9.41
N ILE A 25 -0.04 -21.30 -8.36
CA ILE A 25 -0.02 -21.80 -6.98
C ILE A 25 -1.44 -22.23 -6.58
N LEU A 26 -1.54 -23.43 -6.01
CA LEU A 26 -2.79 -24.00 -5.49
C LEU A 26 -3.59 -22.98 -4.66
N LYS A 27 -4.89 -22.86 -4.96
CA LYS A 27 -5.81 -21.88 -4.35
C LYS A 27 -5.69 -21.82 -2.82
N GLU A 28 -5.74 -22.97 -2.15
CA GLU A 28 -5.62 -23.08 -0.69
C GLU A 28 -4.30 -22.51 -0.15
N LYS A 29 -3.18 -22.72 -0.85
CA LYS A 29 -1.88 -22.16 -0.45
C LYS A 29 -1.84 -20.65 -0.69
N SER A 30 -2.41 -20.19 -1.79
CA SER A 30 -2.52 -18.77 -2.12
C SER A 30 -3.38 -18.02 -1.09
N GLU A 31 -4.55 -18.57 -0.75
CA GLU A 31 -5.43 -18.06 0.30
C GLU A 31 -4.72 -18.00 1.65
N LYS A 32 -3.99 -19.06 2.02
CA LYS A 32 -3.20 -19.06 3.26
C LYS A 32 -2.16 -17.93 3.29
N VAL A 33 -1.41 -17.74 2.20
CA VAL A 33 -0.43 -16.64 2.12
C VAL A 33 -1.12 -15.28 2.27
N LEU A 34 -2.20 -15.02 1.53
CA LEU A 34 -2.91 -13.75 1.59
C LEU A 34 -3.53 -13.50 2.96
N ASN A 35 -4.09 -14.52 3.60
CA ASN A 35 -4.66 -14.44 4.95
C ASN A 35 -3.61 -14.15 6.02
N ASP A 36 -2.42 -14.77 5.93
CA ASP A 36 -1.29 -14.51 6.84
C ASP A 36 -0.85 -13.03 6.73
N LEU A 37 -0.73 -12.52 5.49
CA LEU A 37 -0.38 -11.13 5.22
C LEU A 37 -1.43 -10.16 5.76
N LEU A 38 -2.72 -10.39 5.45
CA LEU A 38 -3.84 -9.56 5.92
C LEU A 38 -3.94 -9.54 7.44
N SER A 39 -3.87 -10.71 8.09
CA SER A 39 -3.96 -10.83 9.55
C SER A 39 -2.84 -10.07 10.26
N THR A 40 -1.63 -10.12 9.71
CA THR A 40 -0.48 -9.40 10.25
C THR A 40 -0.63 -7.89 10.03
N MET A 41 -1.00 -7.49 8.81
CA MET A 41 -1.12 -6.10 8.41
C MET A 41 -2.25 -5.37 9.16
N LEU A 42 -3.35 -6.07 9.45
CA LEU A 42 -4.57 -5.51 10.04
C LEU A 42 -4.71 -5.83 11.53
N ASN A 43 -3.64 -6.30 12.18
CA ASN A 43 -3.63 -6.51 13.62
C ASN A 43 -4.08 -5.23 14.37
N ARG A 44 -5.15 -5.29 15.17
CA ARG A 44 -5.77 -4.10 15.80
C ARG A 44 -4.83 -3.25 16.64
N GLN A 45 -3.95 -3.89 17.41
CA GLN A 45 -3.00 -3.16 18.28
C GLN A 45 -2.00 -2.38 17.43
N PHE A 46 -1.56 -2.98 16.32
CA PHE A 46 -0.68 -2.31 15.39
C PHE A 46 -1.41 -1.22 14.59
N LEU A 47 -2.59 -1.54 14.06
CA LEU A 47 -3.38 -0.66 13.20
C LEU A 47 -3.87 0.60 13.94
N SER A 48 -4.28 0.51 15.20
CA SER A 48 -4.56 1.70 16.01
C SER A 48 -3.28 2.55 16.23
N GLY A 49 -2.15 1.86 16.38
CA GLY A 49 -0.84 2.47 16.55
C GLY A 49 -0.39 3.38 15.41
N ILE A 50 -0.64 3.02 14.15
CA ILE A 50 -0.15 3.78 12.98
C ILE A 50 -0.81 5.14 12.79
N PHE A 51 -1.95 5.39 13.44
CA PHE A 51 -2.62 6.70 13.46
C PHE A 51 -1.97 7.70 14.43
N HIS A 52 -0.98 7.25 15.22
CA HIS A 52 -0.13 8.13 15.99
C HIS A 52 1.01 8.71 15.14
N PRO A 53 1.24 10.04 15.14
CA PRO A 53 2.21 10.71 14.27
C PRO A 53 3.65 10.18 14.39
N GLU A 54 4.03 9.70 15.58
CA GLU A 54 5.40 9.36 15.94
C GLU A 54 5.89 7.99 15.44
N ARG A 55 5.01 7.12 14.90
CA ARG A 55 5.39 5.72 14.60
C ARG A 55 5.98 5.46 13.22
N LEU A 56 5.71 6.32 12.22
CA LEU A 56 6.03 6.06 10.80
C LEU A 56 6.83 7.22 10.21
N ASN A 57 7.94 7.55 10.85
CA ASN A 57 8.71 8.77 10.64
C ASN A 57 9.94 8.57 9.72
N SER A 58 10.25 7.34 9.30
CA SER A 58 11.37 7.08 8.39
C SER A 58 11.04 6.06 7.29
N THR A 59 11.76 6.16 6.17
CA THR A 59 11.65 5.24 5.03
C THR A 59 12.10 3.84 5.37
N SER A 60 13.20 3.71 6.12
CA SER A 60 13.71 2.42 6.58
C SER A 60 12.73 1.71 7.52
N THR A 61 12.08 2.44 8.43
CA THR A 61 11.08 1.85 9.34
C THR A 61 9.92 1.26 8.55
N LEU A 62 9.35 2.00 7.59
CA LEU A 62 8.25 1.49 6.77
C LEU A 62 8.66 0.33 5.86
N LYS A 63 9.86 0.37 5.29
CA LYS A 63 10.39 -0.74 4.48
C LYS A 63 10.55 -2.01 5.31
N ASN A 64 11.24 -1.95 6.44
CA ASN A 64 11.41 -3.08 7.35
C ASN A 64 10.06 -3.64 7.81
N LEU A 65 9.08 -2.76 7.99
CA LEU A 65 7.75 -3.17 8.39
C LEU A 65 7.03 -3.96 7.29
N MET A 66 7.12 -3.52 6.03
CA MET A 66 6.58 -4.27 4.89
C MET A 66 7.29 -5.62 4.72
N GLU A 67 8.61 -5.66 4.91
CA GLU A 67 9.38 -6.91 4.88
C GLU A 67 8.94 -7.88 5.97
N ASN A 68 8.73 -7.39 7.20
CA ASN A 68 8.22 -8.20 8.30
C ASN A 68 6.82 -8.77 8.02
N ILE A 69 5.95 -7.99 7.36
CA ILE A 69 4.64 -8.47 6.92
C ILE A 69 4.82 -9.59 5.89
N VAL A 70 5.68 -9.41 4.88
CA VAL A 70 5.91 -10.47 3.89
C VAL A 70 6.41 -11.76 4.54
N HIS A 71 7.32 -11.64 5.51
CA HIS A 71 7.91 -12.76 6.22
C HIS A 71 7.00 -13.45 7.25
N SER A 72 5.85 -12.85 7.60
CA SER A 72 4.87 -13.52 8.45
C SER A 72 4.15 -14.66 7.73
N SER A 73 4.07 -14.59 6.40
CA SER A 73 3.55 -15.67 5.57
C SER A 73 4.56 -16.81 5.40
N ILE A 74 4.06 -17.97 4.97
CA ILE A 74 4.90 -19.12 4.59
C ILE A 74 5.80 -18.83 3.37
N MET A 75 5.47 -17.82 2.56
CA MET A 75 6.23 -17.45 1.37
C MET A 75 7.64 -16.95 1.76
N ARG A 76 8.66 -17.45 1.06
CA ARG A 76 10.05 -17.02 1.24
C ARG A 76 10.54 -16.29 0.01
N LEU A 77 10.84 -15.00 0.18
CA LEU A 77 11.48 -14.17 -0.84
C LEU A 77 12.92 -13.89 -0.42
N ALA A 78 13.84 -13.86 -1.39
CA ALA A 78 15.20 -13.37 -1.18
C ALA A 78 15.20 -11.86 -0.95
N GLN A 79 16.24 -11.33 -0.28
CA GLN A 79 16.34 -9.89 0.02
C GLN A 79 16.24 -9.02 -1.24
N ASP A 80 16.94 -9.40 -2.32
CA ASP A 80 16.87 -8.68 -3.60
C ASP A 80 15.45 -8.62 -4.18
N SER A 81 14.62 -9.64 -3.92
CA SER A 81 13.22 -9.70 -4.36
C SER A 81 12.33 -8.83 -3.50
N LEU A 82 12.61 -8.71 -2.19
CA LEU A 82 11.91 -7.80 -1.27
C LEU A 82 12.21 -6.34 -1.61
N ASP A 83 13.47 -6.02 -1.90
CA ASP A 83 13.88 -4.67 -2.30
C ASP A 83 13.15 -4.23 -3.58
N LYS A 84 13.15 -5.09 -4.60
CA LYS A 84 12.40 -4.84 -5.85
C LYS A 84 10.90 -4.74 -5.63
N LEU A 85 10.35 -5.52 -4.71
CA LEU A 85 8.93 -5.47 -4.35
C LEU A 85 8.59 -4.12 -3.71
N TYR A 86 9.40 -3.66 -2.74
CA TYR A 86 9.20 -2.35 -2.11
C TYR A 86 9.29 -1.20 -3.12
N ASP A 87 10.29 -1.22 -3.99
CA ASP A 87 10.44 -0.22 -5.04
C ASP A 87 9.21 -0.18 -5.96
N LEU A 88 8.70 -1.35 -6.35
CA LEU A 88 7.50 -1.44 -7.20
C LEU A 88 6.27 -0.85 -6.49
N MET A 89 6.02 -1.23 -5.24
CA MET A 89 4.92 -0.70 -4.42
C MET A 89 5.03 0.82 -4.26
N ALA A 90 6.21 1.33 -3.90
CA ALA A 90 6.44 2.75 -3.69
C ALA A 90 6.22 3.56 -4.98
N MET A 91 6.67 3.04 -6.13
CA MET A 91 6.47 3.68 -7.43
C MET A 91 5.00 3.65 -7.86
N SER A 92 4.25 2.57 -7.61
CA SER A 92 2.81 2.51 -7.86
C SER A 92 2.03 3.54 -7.04
N ILE A 93 2.27 3.61 -5.73
CA ILE A 93 1.59 4.57 -4.86
C ILE A 93 1.99 6.00 -5.19
N LYS A 94 3.26 6.25 -5.52
CA LYS A 94 3.70 7.56 -5.99
C LYS A 94 2.90 8.00 -7.20
N PHE A 95 2.73 7.13 -8.20
CA PHE A 95 1.91 7.43 -9.35
C PHE A 95 0.45 7.72 -8.97
N GLN A 96 -0.19 6.86 -8.17
CA GLN A 96 -1.59 7.03 -7.74
C GLN A 96 -1.81 8.37 -7.01
N PHE A 97 -0.90 8.74 -6.09
CA PHE A 97 -1.00 9.99 -5.34
C PHE A 97 -0.68 11.24 -6.17
N MET A 98 0.25 11.12 -7.13
CA MET A 98 0.53 12.20 -8.07
C MET A 98 -0.68 12.46 -8.98
N SER A 99 -1.32 11.40 -9.46
CA SER A 99 -2.48 11.44 -10.36
C SER A 99 -3.81 11.70 -9.66
N ALA A 100 -3.85 11.78 -8.33
CA ALA A 100 -5.07 12.10 -7.59
C ALA A 100 -5.58 13.51 -7.95
N PRO A 101 -6.86 13.71 -8.30
CA PRO A 101 -7.36 15.02 -8.74
C PRO A 101 -7.35 16.07 -7.62
N ASP A 102 -7.54 15.66 -6.37
CA ASP A 102 -7.50 16.51 -5.19
C ASP A 102 -6.88 15.76 -3.99
N ALA A 103 -6.72 16.43 -2.85
CA ALA A 103 -6.05 15.84 -1.69
C ALA A 103 -6.95 14.85 -0.91
N GLN A 104 -8.26 15.04 -0.95
CA GLN A 104 -9.25 14.16 -0.33
C GLN A 104 -9.35 12.82 -1.08
N SER A 105 -9.15 12.83 -2.39
CA SER A 105 -9.09 11.64 -3.25
C SER A 105 -8.03 10.62 -2.80
N LEU A 106 -7.02 11.02 -2.01
CA LEU A 106 -6.08 10.09 -1.38
C LEU A 106 -6.80 9.10 -0.44
N LEU A 107 -7.85 9.53 0.25
CA LEU A 107 -8.69 8.65 1.06
C LEU A 107 -9.40 7.65 0.17
N SER A 108 -10.01 8.10 -0.93
CA SER A 108 -10.72 7.23 -1.86
C SER A 108 -9.82 6.15 -2.45
N ILE A 109 -8.58 6.50 -2.83
CA ILE A 109 -7.58 5.52 -3.28
C ILE A 109 -7.32 4.48 -2.18
N THR A 110 -7.14 4.94 -0.94
CA THR A 110 -6.89 4.04 0.20
C THR A 110 -8.08 3.13 0.49
N ILE A 111 -9.30 3.66 0.46
CA ILE A 111 -10.53 2.90 0.68
C ILE A 111 -10.73 1.87 -0.43
N ASN A 112 -10.40 2.20 -1.68
CA ASN A 112 -10.46 1.24 -2.78
C ASN A 112 -9.51 0.05 -2.55
N HIS A 113 -8.30 0.29 -2.04
CA HIS A 113 -7.39 -0.78 -1.64
C HIS A 113 -8.01 -1.64 -0.53
N VAL A 114 -8.49 -1.01 0.55
CA VAL A 114 -9.10 -1.72 1.68
C VAL A 114 -10.31 -2.55 1.25
N ASP A 115 -11.17 -2.02 0.39
CA ASP A 115 -12.35 -2.70 -0.13
C ASP A 115 -11.97 -3.89 -1.03
N SER A 116 -10.90 -3.76 -1.82
CA SER A 116 -10.41 -4.88 -2.64
C SER A 116 -10.00 -6.09 -1.80
N TRP A 117 -9.53 -5.87 -0.56
CA TRP A 117 -9.10 -6.97 0.33
C TRP A 117 -10.23 -7.88 0.76
N MET A 118 -11.49 -7.42 0.72
CA MET A 118 -12.65 -8.27 1.02
C MET A 118 -12.77 -9.45 0.04
N GLN A 119 -12.19 -9.34 -1.16
CA GLN A 119 -12.20 -10.39 -2.17
C GLN A 119 -11.06 -11.41 -1.98
N LEU A 120 -10.09 -11.11 -1.10
CA LEU A 120 -8.89 -11.93 -0.91
C LEU A 120 -9.03 -12.99 0.19
N SER A 121 -10.07 -12.91 1.02
CA SER A 121 -10.26 -13.78 2.19
C SER A 121 -11.73 -14.09 2.42
N GLU A 122 -12.01 -15.35 2.78
CA GLU A 122 -13.32 -15.80 3.27
C GLU A 122 -13.35 -15.91 4.82
N ASP A 123 -12.21 -15.69 5.50
CA ASP A 123 -12.12 -15.76 6.96
C ASP A 123 -12.92 -14.62 7.62
N PRO A 124 -13.94 -14.93 8.44
CA PRO A 124 -14.78 -13.92 9.09
C PRO A 124 -14.00 -12.95 9.98
N GLU A 125 -12.95 -13.41 10.67
CA GLU A 125 -12.16 -12.53 11.54
C GLU A 125 -11.38 -11.52 10.70
N ILE A 126 -10.76 -11.96 9.60
CA ILE A 126 -10.04 -11.06 8.68
C ILE A 126 -11.00 -10.04 8.06
N LEU A 127 -12.19 -10.47 7.64
CA LEU A 127 -13.22 -9.59 7.10
C LEU A 127 -13.65 -8.52 8.13
N LEU A 128 -13.79 -8.89 9.40
CA LEU A 128 -14.04 -7.95 10.48
C LEU A 128 -12.88 -6.96 10.68
N GLN A 129 -11.62 -7.41 10.54
CA GLN A 129 -10.45 -6.52 10.62
C GLN A 129 -10.38 -5.54 9.44
N ILE A 130 -10.72 -6.00 8.22
CA ILE A 130 -10.81 -5.14 7.04
C ILE A 130 -11.86 -4.05 7.27
N GLN A 131 -13.07 -4.43 7.71
CA GLN A 131 -14.13 -3.47 8.01
C GLN A 131 -13.71 -2.48 9.11
N TYR A 132 -13.11 -2.98 10.20
CA TYR A 132 -12.58 -2.14 11.27
C TYR A 132 -11.56 -1.11 10.75
N SER A 133 -10.67 -1.51 9.84
CA SER A 133 -9.68 -0.60 9.24
C SER A 133 -10.34 0.51 8.41
N LYS A 134 -11.40 0.17 7.67
CA LYS A 134 -12.21 1.11 6.89
C LYS A 134 -12.90 2.12 7.80
N ASP A 135 -13.54 1.65 8.86
CA ASP A 135 -14.24 2.51 9.83
C ASP A 135 -13.28 3.46 10.55
N LEU A 136 -12.08 2.96 10.90
CA LEU A 136 -11.04 3.76 11.53
C LEU A 136 -10.53 4.86 10.60
N LEU A 137 -10.29 4.54 9.31
CA LEU A 137 -9.95 5.53 8.29
C LEU A 137 -11.04 6.60 8.16
N MET A 138 -12.28 6.19 7.92
CA MET A 138 -13.39 7.12 7.73
C MET A 138 -13.57 8.02 8.96
N THR A 139 -13.49 7.46 10.17
CA THR A 139 -13.62 8.21 11.42
C THR A 139 -12.48 9.22 11.60
N TYR A 140 -11.23 8.80 11.38
CA TYR A 140 -10.06 9.66 11.56
C TYR A 140 -10.04 10.81 10.56
N TYR A 141 -10.36 10.53 9.30
CA TYR A 141 -10.23 11.48 8.20
C TYR A 141 -11.49 12.36 7.97
N ALA A 142 -12.65 11.99 8.52
CA ALA A 142 -13.92 12.70 8.32
C ALA A 142 -13.92 14.19 8.74
N LYS A 143 -13.09 14.57 9.73
CA LYS A 143 -13.09 15.91 10.32
C LYS A 143 -11.91 16.78 9.88
N LEU A 144 -11.12 16.33 8.90
CA LEU A 144 -9.96 17.09 8.45
C LEU A 144 -10.37 18.30 7.62
N SER A 145 -9.71 19.42 7.88
CA SER A 145 -9.83 20.62 7.04
C SER A 145 -9.16 20.41 5.68
N PRO A 146 -9.55 21.20 4.65
CA PRO A 146 -8.86 21.17 3.35
C PRO A 146 -7.35 21.41 3.46
N TRP A 147 -6.93 22.29 4.37
CA TRP A 147 -5.51 22.55 4.65
C TRP A 147 -4.77 21.32 5.19
N ALA A 148 -5.39 20.60 6.12
CA ALA A 148 -4.81 19.36 6.66
C ALA A 148 -4.63 18.32 5.55
N TRP A 149 -5.60 18.19 4.65
CA TRP A 149 -5.50 17.33 3.47
C TRP A 149 -4.33 17.70 2.56
N MET A 150 -4.18 18.98 2.22
CA MET A 150 -3.05 19.44 1.40
C MET A 150 -1.70 19.16 2.09
N THR A 151 -1.62 19.37 3.40
CA THR A 151 -0.41 19.09 4.21
C THR A 151 -0.06 17.61 4.17
N ILE A 152 -1.06 16.73 4.30
CA ILE A 152 -0.89 15.28 4.19
C ILE A 152 -0.40 14.91 2.80
N ARG A 153 -1.05 15.40 1.73
CA ARG A 153 -0.65 15.14 0.35
C ARG A 153 0.79 15.57 0.10
N HIS A 154 1.15 16.79 0.51
CA HIS A 154 2.50 17.31 0.36
C HIS A 154 3.53 16.43 1.08
N SER A 155 3.25 16.05 2.32
CA SER A 155 4.14 15.20 3.13
C SER A 155 4.34 13.82 2.50
N LEU A 156 3.27 13.21 1.99
CA LEU A 156 3.32 11.92 1.30
C LEU A 156 4.13 11.99 0.00
N LEU A 157 3.89 13.02 -0.82
CA LEU A 157 4.63 13.20 -2.08
C LEU A 157 6.10 13.52 -1.84
N ASN A 158 6.43 14.30 -0.80
CA ASN A 158 7.82 14.54 -0.41
C ASN A 158 8.51 13.26 0.07
N TYR A 159 7.82 12.44 0.86
CA TYR A 159 8.34 11.15 1.28
C TYR A 159 8.66 10.23 0.08
N LEU A 160 7.79 10.22 -0.93
CA LEU A 160 7.94 9.40 -2.15
C LEU A 160 8.83 10.06 -3.21
N GLN A 161 9.24 11.31 -3.02
CA GLN A 161 10.04 12.06 -4.00
C GLN A 161 11.35 11.35 -4.37
N PRO A 162 12.12 10.79 -3.42
CA PRO A 162 13.40 10.12 -3.71
C PRO A 162 13.24 8.82 -4.52
N CYS A 163 12.07 8.18 -4.50
CA CYS A 163 11.80 6.96 -5.25
C CYS A 163 11.83 7.23 -6.76
N LYS A 164 12.81 6.67 -7.47
CA LYS A 164 13.01 6.86 -8.92
C LYS A 164 13.27 5.55 -9.66
N THR A 165 12.91 4.42 -9.06
CA THR A 165 13.10 3.11 -9.69
C THR A 165 12.29 3.04 -10.98
N ARG A 166 12.93 2.54 -12.04
CA ARG A 166 12.31 2.38 -13.35
C ARG A 166 11.41 1.15 -13.31
N VAL A 167 10.13 1.34 -13.66
CA VAL A 167 9.13 0.28 -13.64
C VAL A 167 8.65 0.05 -15.06
N THR A 168 8.89 -1.15 -15.58
CA THR A 168 8.65 -1.50 -16.99
C THR A 168 7.22 -1.20 -17.45
N ILE A 169 6.21 -1.49 -16.62
CA ILE A 169 4.80 -1.23 -17.00
C ILE A 169 4.51 0.27 -17.16
N PHE A 170 5.15 1.14 -16.38
CA PHE A 170 4.98 2.59 -16.50
C PHE A 170 5.78 3.17 -17.66
N LEU A 171 6.97 2.63 -17.94
CA LEU A 171 7.75 2.98 -19.13
C LEU A 171 6.99 2.61 -20.41
N ASN A 172 6.45 1.39 -20.49
CA ASN A 172 5.74 0.88 -21.66
C ASN A 172 4.43 1.63 -21.93
N ARG A 173 3.81 2.21 -20.90
CA ARG A 173 2.59 3.02 -21.01
C ARG A 173 2.90 4.52 -21.19
N GLU A 174 4.17 4.89 -21.35
CA GLU A 174 4.62 6.27 -21.47
C GLU A 174 4.19 7.16 -20.28
N LEU A 175 4.01 6.56 -19.10
CA LEU A 175 3.68 7.27 -17.86
C LEU A 175 4.95 7.72 -17.13
N GLN A 176 6.05 7.01 -17.33
CA GLN A 176 7.34 7.28 -16.68
C GLN A 176 8.43 7.57 -17.72
N SER A 177 9.32 8.50 -17.39
CA SER A 177 10.56 8.79 -18.12
C SER A 177 11.67 7.78 -17.80
N GLN A 178 12.68 7.69 -18.67
CA GLN A 178 13.89 6.90 -18.40
C GLN A 178 14.68 7.39 -17.17
N SER A 179 14.47 8.64 -16.75
CA SER A 179 15.02 9.20 -15.51
C SER A 179 14.25 8.85 -14.24
N GLY A 180 13.17 8.06 -14.35
CA GLY A 180 12.37 7.59 -13.22
C GLY A 180 11.24 8.54 -12.78
N TYR A 181 11.15 9.73 -13.37
CA TYR A 181 10.09 10.70 -13.12
C TYR A 181 8.81 10.35 -13.88
N PHE A 182 7.65 10.60 -13.27
CA PHE A 182 6.35 10.47 -13.94
C PHE A 182 6.01 11.72 -14.74
N TYR A 183 5.35 11.53 -15.88
CA TYR A 183 4.72 12.60 -16.63
C TYR A 183 3.35 12.88 -16.00
N LEU A 184 3.11 14.13 -15.62
CA LEU A 184 1.79 14.59 -15.22
C LEU A 184 1.09 15.07 -16.50
N ASP A 185 0.28 14.21 -17.10
CA ASP A 185 -0.57 14.60 -18.22
C ASP A 185 -1.64 15.58 -17.68
N ASN A 186 -1.50 16.87 -17.98
CA ASN A 186 -2.58 17.86 -17.88
C ASN A 186 -3.56 17.63 -19.05
N LYS A 187 -4.29 16.52 -19.05
CA LYS A 187 -5.43 16.34 -19.95
C LYS A 187 -6.70 16.87 -19.33
#